data_AF-A0A928W533-F1
#
_entry.id   AF-A0A928W533-F1
#
_cell.length_a   1.000
_cell.length_b   1.000
_cell.length_c   1.000
_cell.angle_alpha   90.00
_cell.angle_beta   90.00
_cell.angle_gamma   90.00
#
_symmetry.space_group_name_H-M   'P 1'
#
loop_
_entity.id
_entity.type
_entity.pdbx_description
1 polymer ?
#
loop_
_entity_poly.entity_id
_entity_poly.type
_entity_poly.pdbx_seq_one_letter_code
_entity_poly.pdbx_strand_id
1 'polypeptide(L)'
;MPKKETELELSQRVERIRAAIASLESQKAEMESNELIAPVGCSIARYQARGQKYRYWYYQLKAQTAIFAKTKGENEYSRFQHLGKAGSQAHIDGVLAVVRRNQIDELTRAIESLKESWLDLYCDEEKVGHRVE
;
A
#
# COMPACT_ATOMS: atom_id res chain seq x y z
N MET A 1 -18.85 -27.07 -28.66
CA MET A 1 -18.40 -27.61 -27.36
C MET A 1 -17.15 -26.85 -26.96
N PRO A 2 -17.09 -26.22 -25.77
CA PRO A 2 -15.83 -25.67 -25.30
C PRO A 2 -14.87 -26.85 -25.10
N LYS A 3 -13.64 -26.75 -25.64
CA LYS A 3 -12.60 -27.75 -25.40
C LYS A 3 -12.36 -27.80 -23.88
N LYS A 4 -12.47 -28.99 -23.29
CA LYS A 4 -11.96 -29.22 -21.93
C LYS A 4 -10.49 -28.83 -21.93
N GLU A 5 -10.11 -27.96 -21.00
CA GLU A 5 -8.71 -27.62 -20.76
C GLU A 5 -7.94 -28.90 -20.43
N THR A 6 -6.73 -29.02 -20.96
CA THR A 6 -5.87 -30.15 -20.65
C THR A 6 -5.23 -29.98 -19.28
N GLU A 7 -4.96 -31.09 -18.57
CA GLU A 7 -4.28 -31.07 -17.28
C GLU A 7 -2.91 -30.36 -17.34
N LEU A 8 -2.25 -30.43 -18.50
CA LEU A 8 -1.00 -29.72 -18.78
C LEU A 8 -1.18 -28.20 -18.84
N GLU A 9 -2.21 -27.71 -19.53
CA GLU A 9 -2.53 -26.27 -19.61
C GLU A 9 -2.89 -25.71 -18.23
N LEU A 10 -3.69 -26.45 -17.45
CA LEU A 10 -4.03 -26.10 -16.08
C LEU A 10 -2.77 -25.98 -15.21
N SER A 11 -1.89 -26.99 -15.26
CA SER A 11 -0.64 -27.01 -14.50
C SER A 11 0.27 -25.82 -14.85
N GLN A 12 0.38 -25.47 -16.13
CA GLN A 12 1.16 -24.31 -16.57
C GLN A 12 0.58 -22.98 -16.08
N ARG A 13 -0.76 -22.86 -15.99
CA ARG A 13 -1.40 -21.66 -15.42
C ARG A 13 -1.14 -21.54 -13.93
N VAL A 14 -1.28 -22.64 -13.18
CA VAL A 14 -0.98 -22.69 -11.74
C VAL A 14 0.46 -22.26 -11.47
N GLU A 15 1.43 -22.80 -12.21
CA GLU A 15 2.83 -22.46 -12.02
C GLU A 15 3.14 -21.00 -12.35
N ARG A 16 2.51 -20.42 -13.38
CA ARG A 16 2.64 -18.99 -13.68
C ARG A 16 2.11 -18.11 -12.55
N ILE A 17 0.95 -18.44 -11.99
CA ILE A 17 0.38 -17.69 -10.86
C ILE A 17 1.27 -17.80 -9.62
N ARG A 18 1.73 -19.01 -9.29
CA ARG A 18 2.66 -19.25 -8.17
C ARG A 18 3.94 -18.45 -8.30
N ALA A 19 4.58 -18.50 -9.48
CA ALA A 19 5.81 -17.78 -9.75
C ALA A 19 5.61 -16.25 -9.62
N ALA A 20 4.48 -15.73 -10.11
CA ALA A 20 4.14 -14.32 -9.98
C ALA A 20 3.93 -13.90 -8.51
N ILE A 21 3.17 -14.69 -7.73
CA ILE A 21 2.97 -14.44 -6.29
C ILE A 21 4.33 -14.42 -5.57
N ALA A 22 5.17 -15.43 -5.79
CA ALA A 22 6.48 -15.51 -5.14
C ALA A 22 7.38 -14.32 -5.48
N SER A 23 7.36 -13.85 -6.74
CA SER A 23 8.12 -12.67 -7.14
C SER A 23 7.63 -11.40 -6.44
N LEU A 24 6.31 -11.20 -6.35
CA LEU A 24 5.72 -10.02 -5.69
C LEU A 24 5.92 -10.05 -4.16
N GLU A 25 5.82 -11.23 -3.54
CA GLU A 25 6.11 -11.41 -2.11
C GLU A 25 7.57 -11.08 -1.80
N SER A 26 8.50 -11.51 -2.66
CA SER A 26 9.92 -11.16 -2.51
C SER A 26 10.16 -9.65 -2.64
N GLN A 27 9.53 -8.99 -3.62
CA GLN A 27 9.64 -7.53 -3.79
C GLN A 27 9.07 -6.78 -2.58
N LYS A 28 7.92 -7.24 -2.06
CA LYS A 28 7.30 -6.66 -0.86
C LYS A 28 8.22 -6.80 0.36
N ALA A 29 8.77 -7.99 0.58
CA ALA A 29 9.66 -8.25 1.71
C ALA A 29 10.95 -7.42 1.66
N GLU A 30 11.50 -7.19 0.46
CA GLU A 30 12.68 -6.35 0.27
C GLU A 30 12.41 -4.87 0.61
N MET A 31 11.22 -4.37 0.26
CA MET A 31 10.80 -3.01 0.65
C MET A 31 10.57 -2.90 2.16
N GLU A 32 10.02 -3.93 2.79
CA GLU A 32 9.71 -3.95 4.23
C GLU A 32 10.95 -4.04 5.13
N SER A 33 12.05 -4.63 4.66
CA SER A 33 13.24 -4.87 5.49
C SER A 33 14.20 -3.67 5.58
N ASN A 34 14.22 -2.79 4.58
CA ASN A 34 15.34 -1.89 4.38
C ASN A 34 15.05 -0.41 4.67
N GLU A 35 13.79 0.00 4.79
CA GLU A 35 13.46 1.43 4.72
C GLU A 35 12.35 1.90 5.67
N LEU A 36 12.34 3.20 5.98
CA LEU A 36 11.25 3.84 6.70
C LEU A 36 9.98 3.81 5.83
N ILE A 37 8.93 3.16 6.34
CA ILE A 37 7.62 3.05 5.70
C ILE A 37 6.59 3.81 6.53
N ALA A 38 5.77 4.62 5.87
CA ALA A 38 4.70 5.34 6.56
C ALA A 38 3.63 4.34 7.05
N PRO A 39 2.94 4.61 8.17
CA PRO A 39 1.78 3.82 8.58
C PRO A 39 0.67 3.83 7.51
N VAL A 40 -0.17 2.80 7.52
CA VAL A 40 -1.29 2.68 6.57
C VAL A 40 -2.20 3.90 6.63
N GLY A 41 -2.65 4.38 5.46
CA GLY A 41 -3.55 5.52 5.34
C GLY A 41 -2.91 6.88 5.65
N CYS A 42 -1.58 6.96 5.71
CA CYS A 42 -0.86 8.22 5.88
C CYS A 42 -0.67 8.98 4.55
N SER A 43 -0.64 10.31 4.62
CA SER A 43 -0.41 11.20 3.48
C SER A 43 0.40 12.44 3.89
N ILE A 44 1.03 13.10 2.93
CA ILE A 44 1.73 14.36 3.17
C ILE A 44 0.75 15.52 3.03
N ALA A 45 0.65 16.33 4.08
CA ALA A 45 -0.14 17.53 4.09
C ALA A 45 0.76 18.77 4.19
N ARG A 46 0.46 19.76 3.34
CA ARG A 46 1.14 21.06 3.32
C ARG A 46 0.28 22.09 4.02
N TYR A 47 0.88 22.85 4.93
CA TYR A 47 0.20 23.87 5.73
C TYR A 47 0.91 25.20 5.63
N GLN A 48 0.13 26.27 5.60
CA GLN A 48 0.64 27.63 5.71
C GLN A 48 0.43 28.11 7.14
N ALA A 49 1.52 28.50 7.80
CA ALA A 49 1.47 29.20 9.07
C ALA A 49 1.67 30.70 8.84
N ARG A 50 0.97 31.50 9.65
CA ARG A 50 1.20 32.94 9.74
C ARG A 50 2.07 33.21 10.96
N GLY A 51 3.35 33.52 10.73
CA GLY A 51 4.20 34.09 11.76
C GLY A 51 3.91 35.57 11.97
N GLN A 52 4.54 36.17 12.99
CA GLN A 52 4.38 37.59 13.30
C GLN A 52 4.84 38.52 12.16
N LYS A 53 5.91 38.16 11.44
CA LYS A 53 6.49 38.97 10.35
C LYS A 53 6.31 38.39 8.94
N TYR A 54 6.21 37.07 8.81
CA TYR A 54 6.13 36.39 7.51
C TYR A 54 5.22 35.16 7.57
N ARG A 55 4.70 34.78 6.41
CA ARG A 55 4.03 33.49 6.21
C ARG A 55 5.08 32.45 5.86
N TYR A 56 4.99 31.27 6.45
CA TYR A 56 5.86 30.15 6.12
C TYR A 56 5.06 28.89 5.88
N TRP A 57 5.63 27.98 5.09
CA TRP A 57 5.04 26.68 4.80
C TRP A 57 5.73 25.60 5.61
N TYR A 58 4.95 24.65 6.10
CA TYR A 58 5.46 23.45 6.73
C TYR A 58 4.65 22.23 6.29
N TYR A 59 5.21 21.06 6.54
CA TYR A 59 4.70 19.78 6.08
C TYR A 59 4.46 18.87 7.28
N GLN A 60 3.46 18.01 7.17
CA GLN A 60 3.14 17.01 8.17
C GLN A 60 2.80 15.69 7.50
N LEU A 61 3.18 14.60 8.17
CA LEU A 61 2.57 13.30 7.91
C LEU A 61 1.21 13.30 8.60
N LYS A 62 0.15 13.03 7.84
CA LYS A 62 -1.24 13.02 8.28
C LYS A 62 -1.78 11.60 8.20
N ALA A 63 -2.27 11.08 9.32
CA ALA A 63 -2.99 9.81 9.42
C ALA A 63 -4.51 10.04 9.53
N GLN A 64 -5.29 9.00 9.25
CA GLN A 64 -6.73 9.00 9.45
C GLN A 64 -7.11 8.98 10.94
N THR A 65 -6.39 8.18 11.72
CA THR A 65 -6.57 8.00 13.17
C THR A 65 -5.37 8.56 13.94
N ALA A 66 -5.55 8.77 15.25
CA ALA A 66 -4.49 9.33 16.10
C ALA A 66 -3.48 8.24 16.44
N ILE A 67 -2.35 8.22 15.73
CA ILE A 67 -1.33 7.17 15.83
C ILE A 67 0.07 7.70 16.19
N PHE A 68 0.31 9.00 16.08
CA PHE A 68 1.62 9.59 16.39
C PHE A 68 1.67 10.04 17.84
N ALA A 69 2.60 9.48 18.62
CA ALA A 69 2.79 9.87 20.02
C ALA A 69 3.17 11.36 20.14
N LYS A 70 2.54 12.07 21.08
CA LYS A 70 2.91 13.45 21.41
C LYS A 70 4.08 13.48 22.40
N THR A 71 4.92 14.51 22.27
CA THR A 71 6.11 14.70 23.12
C THR A 71 5.81 15.01 24.59
N LYS A 72 4.60 15.51 24.91
CA LYS A 72 4.29 16.09 26.25
C LYS A 72 3.24 15.33 27.07
N GLY A 73 2.71 14.22 26.57
CA GLY A 73 1.70 13.44 27.31
C GLY A 73 1.89 11.96 27.05
N GLU A 74 2.15 11.19 28.12
CA GLU A 74 2.02 9.74 28.08
C GLU A 74 0.60 9.39 27.60
N ASN A 75 0.50 8.51 26.60
CA ASN A 75 -0.76 8.09 25.96
C ASN A 75 -1.54 9.17 25.18
N GLU A 76 -0.96 10.34 24.91
CA GLU A 76 -1.56 11.28 23.97
C GLU A 76 -1.10 11.02 22.54
N TYR A 77 -2.03 10.68 21.66
CA TYR A 77 -1.78 10.49 20.24
C TYR A 77 -2.30 11.65 19.40
N SER A 78 -1.67 11.86 18.25
CA SER A 78 -2.01 12.86 17.25
C SER A 78 -2.22 12.19 15.91
N ARG A 79 -3.09 12.78 15.08
CA ARG A 79 -3.22 12.43 13.66
C ARG A 79 -2.11 13.01 12.80
N PHE A 80 -1.28 13.87 13.37
CA PHE A 80 -0.26 14.63 12.65
C PHE A 80 1.11 14.49 13.29
N GLN A 81 2.11 14.23 12.46
CA GLN A 81 3.52 14.31 12.80
C GLN A 81 4.16 15.44 12.00
N HIS A 82 4.83 16.37 12.68
CA HIS A 82 5.48 17.52 12.03
C HIS A 82 6.77 17.10 11.31
N LEU A 83 6.88 17.45 10.03
CA LEU A 83 8.05 17.13 9.18
C LEU A 83 8.92 18.36 8.88
N GLY A 84 8.49 19.55 9.31
CA GLY A 84 9.25 20.78 9.13
C GLY A 84 9.02 21.45 7.78
N LYS A 85 10.05 22.12 7.27
CA LYS A 85 10.02 22.95 6.05
C LYS A 85 10.25 22.13 4.79
N ALA A 86 9.93 22.73 3.64
CA ALA A 86 10.21 22.11 2.33
C ALA A 86 11.69 21.73 2.21
N GLY A 87 11.94 20.52 1.71
CA GLY A 87 13.30 20.00 1.46
C GLY A 87 14.11 19.65 2.70
N SER A 88 13.55 19.73 3.92
CA SER A 88 14.23 19.14 5.09
C SER A 88 14.34 17.63 4.94
N GLN A 89 15.32 17.01 5.60
CA GLN A 89 15.48 15.55 5.60
C GLN A 89 14.18 14.86 6.03
N ALA A 90 13.57 15.29 7.14
CA ALA A 90 12.29 14.75 7.60
C ALA A 90 11.14 14.91 6.60
N HIS A 91 11.11 16.00 5.83
CA HIS A 91 10.12 16.18 4.76
C HIS A 91 10.36 15.18 3.61
N ILE A 92 11.60 15.04 3.15
CA ILE A 92 11.95 14.11 2.06
C ILE A 92 11.71 12.66 2.50
N ASP A 93 12.19 12.28 3.68
CA ASP A 93 12.00 10.95 4.24
C ASP A 93 10.52 10.61 4.41
N GLY A 94 9.71 11.57 4.88
CA GLY A 94 8.27 11.40 5.00
C GLY A 94 7.59 11.17 3.65
N VAL A 95 7.97 11.93 2.61
CA VAL A 95 7.45 11.74 1.25
C VAL A 95 7.81 10.34 0.72
N LEU A 96 9.09 9.94 0.84
CA LEU A 96 9.54 8.63 0.39
C LEU A 96 8.87 7.49 1.17
N ALA A 97 8.68 7.65 2.48
CA ALA A 97 8.00 6.68 3.32
C ALA A 97 6.54 6.46 2.91
N VAL A 98 5.83 7.51 2.47
CA VAL A 98 4.48 7.40 1.91
C VAL A 98 4.49 6.70 0.55
N VAL A 99 5.46 7.01 -0.32
CA VAL A 99 5.60 6.32 -1.62
C VAL A 99 5.80 4.82 -1.44
N ARG A 100 6.71 4.41 -0.54
CA ARG A 100 6.95 2.99 -0.22
C ARG A 100 5.72 2.30 0.31
N ARG A 101 4.98 2.95 1.23
CA ARG A 101 3.71 2.42 1.73
C ARG A 101 2.75 2.16 0.58
N ASN A 102 2.58 3.11 -0.35
CA ASN A 102 1.70 2.92 -1.50
C ASN A 102 2.16 1.76 -2.39
N GLN A 103 3.47 1.60 -2.63
CA GLN A 103 4.01 0.48 -3.38
C GLN A 103 3.70 -0.86 -2.70
N ILE A 104 3.91 -0.97 -1.39
CA ILE A 104 3.58 -2.17 -0.61
C ILE A 104 2.09 -2.48 -0.64
N ASP A 105 1.24 -1.46 -0.54
CA ASP A 105 -0.21 -1.62 -0.59
C ASP A 105 -0.67 -2.13 -1.96
N GLU A 106 -0.07 -1.64 -3.07
CA GLU A 106 -0.34 -2.17 -4.42
C GLU A 106 0.18 -3.59 -4.61
N LEU A 107 1.40 -3.90 -4.13
CA LEU A 107 1.94 -5.27 -4.18
C LEU A 107 1.01 -6.25 -3.44
N THR A 108 0.50 -5.83 -2.28
CA THR A 108 -0.44 -6.64 -1.49
C THR A 108 -1.74 -6.90 -2.25
N ARG A 109 -2.34 -5.86 -2.86
CA ARG A 109 -3.53 -6.00 -3.71
C ARG A 109 -3.29 -6.93 -4.90
N ALA A 110 -2.14 -6.80 -5.56
CA ALA A 110 -1.79 -7.65 -6.70
C ALA A 110 -1.65 -9.13 -6.29
N ILE A 111 -1.04 -9.41 -5.15
CA ILE A 111 -0.94 -10.76 -4.58
C ILE A 111 -2.32 -11.34 -4.27
N GLU A 112 -3.20 -10.55 -3.64
CA GLU A 112 -4.57 -10.97 -3.33
C GLU A 112 -5.35 -11.30 -4.61
N SER A 113 -5.27 -10.45 -5.63
CA SER A 113 -5.92 -10.70 -6.94
C SER A 113 -5.39 -11.96 -7.64
N LEU A 114 -4.08 -12.25 -7.52
CA LEU A 114 -3.52 -13.50 -8.04
C LEU A 114 -3.99 -14.73 -7.24
N LYS A 115 -4.20 -14.60 -5.92
CA LYS A 115 -4.77 -15.68 -5.09
C LYS A 115 -6.22 -15.97 -5.47
N GLU A 116 -7.01 -14.94 -5.75
CA GLU A 116 -8.37 -15.11 -6.31
C GLU A 116 -8.32 -15.78 -7.69
N SER A 117 -7.42 -15.33 -8.56
CA SER A 117 -7.22 -15.92 -9.89
C SER A 117 -6.80 -17.40 -9.82
N TRP A 118 -6.05 -17.79 -8.78
CA TRP A 118 -5.73 -19.19 -8.51
C TRP A 118 -7.01 -19.97 -8.19
N LEU A 119 -7.85 -19.47 -7.27
CA LEU A 119 -9.08 -20.14 -6.87
C LEU A 119 -10.01 -20.39 -8.07
N ASP A 120 -10.09 -19.44 -9.00
CA ASP A 120 -10.85 -19.57 -10.26
C ASP A 120 -10.34 -20.72 -11.15
N LEU A 121 -9.11 -21.22 -10.98
CA LEU A 121 -8.60 -22.38 -11.73
C LEU A 121 -9.24 -23.71 -11.31
N TYR A 122 -9.82 -23.77 -10.12
CA TYR A 122 -10.38 -24.99 -9.53
C TYR A 122 -11.88 -24.87 -9.23
N CYS A 123 -12.46 -23.68 -9.44
CA CYS A 123 -13.88 -23.43 -9.21
C CYS A 123 -14.69 -23.84 -10.44
N ASP A 124 -15.11 -25.11 -10.47
CA ASP A 124 -15.98 -25.71 -11.50
C ASP A 124 -17.47 -25.44 -11.23
N GLU A 125 -17.85 -24.23 -10.78
CA GLU A 125 -19.25 -23.83 -10.80
C GLU A 125 -19.48 -22.89 -11.98
N GLU A 126 -20.31 -23.34 -12.93
CA GLU A 126 -20.92 -22.48 -13.93
C GLU A 126 -21.39 -21.20 -13.24
N LYS A 127 -20.65 -20.10 -13.41
CA LYS A 127 -21.17 -18.77 -13.10
C LYS A 127 -22.33 -18.59 -14.07
N VAL A 128 -23.52 -19.05 -13.67
CA VAL A 128 -24.79 -18.77 -14.33
C VAL A 128 -24.86 -17.26 -14.38
N GLY A 129 -24.51 -16.71 -15.56
CA GLY A 129 -24.41 -15.29 -15.75
C GLY A 129 -25.76 -14.68 -15.42
N HIS A 130 -25.82 -13.87 -14.37
CA HIS A 130 -26.82 -12.82 -14.33
C HIS A 130 -26.44 -11.81 -15.40
N ARG A 131 -26.97 -12.08 -16.61
CA ARG A 131 -27.15 -11.09 -17.66
C ARG A 131 -28.02 -10.01 -17.03
N VAL A 132 -27.39 -8.90 -16.66
CA VAL A 132 -28.11 -7.69 -16.30
C VAL A 132 -28.72 -7.19 -17.60
N GLU A 133 -30.04 -7.35 -17.73
CA GLU A 133 -30.84 -6.67 -18.76
C GLU A 133 -30.89 -5.16 -18.48
#